data_AF-A0A533S3W5-F1
#
_entry.id   AF-A0A533S3W5-F1
#
_cell.length_a   1.000
_cell.length_b   1.000
_cell.length_c   1.000
_cell.angle_alpha   90.00
_cell.angle_beta   90.00
_cell.angle_gamma   90.00
#
_symmetry.space_group_name_H-M   'P 1'
#
loop_
_entity.id
_entity.type
_entity.pdbx_description
1 polymer ?
#
loop_
_entity_poly.entity_id
_entity_poly.type
_entity_poly.pdbx_seq_one_letter_code
_entity_poly.pdbx_strand_id
1 'polypeptide(L)'
;PPLFESRKEGDDIRVWSAGCATGEEAYSLAIILSEHAERVKFRGGITIFATDVHRSSLEFASQGVYSAQRLKNVSQERLLRFFVKQPDNSYRVCAELRKMIVFAPHNLISDPPFTRMDMICCRNLLIYLQPEAQEKVISLFHFALRLSGVFFMGSSEGLGKMASEFETVYSSCKIFRKARDLKVSLDMNVDPSQPRFTASAVIQAPHRMTVSLDRQLVHDYDFLLKQYMPDGVLINERRQVLHCFGDTSELLRQHEGRYENDVISLAADELRIPLSTALHRAVKLNTNVTTANIQLGTGRDARRRNLHVECIPDTRAGVTHFFISLRPPEAERTLPAETAAEVVQVSVSTMPEQFRQRIVALEQELQASKESLQTAIEELQT
;
A
#
# COMPACT_ATOMS: atom_id res chain seq x y z
N PRO A 1 24.76 -14.05 19.09
CA PRO A 1 23.43 -14.49 19.61
C PRO A 1 23.34 -16.02 19.53
N PRO A 2 22.66 -16.68 20.49
CA PRO A 2 22.71 -18.12 20.68
C PRO A 2 21.79 -18.89 19.69
N LEU A 3 21.92 -18.63 18.38
CA LEU A 3 21.03 -19.18 17.35
C LEU A 3 21.07 -20.72 17.27
N PHE A 4 22.24 -21.29 17.54
CA PHE A 4 22.54 -22.72 17.50
C PHE A 4 22.45 -23.39 18.88
N GLU A 5 22.34 -22.61 19.96
CA GLU A 5 22.20 -23.18 21.31
C GLU A 5 20.78 -23.72 21.48
N SER A 6 20.61 -24.77 22.29
CA SER A 6 19.33 -25.44 22.58
C SER A 6 18.62 -26.15 21.40
N ARG A 7 19.26 -26.25 20.23
CA ARG A 7 18.74 -27.02 19.09
C ARG A 7 18.95 -28.53 19.30
N LYS A 8 17.90 -29.32 19.07
CA LYS A 8 17.98 -30.79 19.04
C LYS A 8 18.44 -31.27 17.67
N GLU A 9 18.88 -32.53 17.58
CA GLU A 9 19.09 -33.19 16.28
C GLU A 9 17.77 -33.17 15.49
N GLY A 10 17.80 -32.54 14.31
CA GLY A 10 16.63 -32.38 13.43
C GLY A 10 15.92 -31.02 13.51
N ASP A 11 16.31 -30.12 14.41
CA ASP A 11 15.80 -28.75 14.38
C ASP A 11 16.46 -27.95 13.25
N ASP A 12 15.65 -27.30 12.42
CA ASP A 12 16.14 -26.41 11.36
C ASP A 12 16.31 -24.97 11.87
N ILE A 13 17.26 -24.26 11.25
CA ILE A 13 17.46 -22.82 11.42
C ILE A 13 16.89 -22.10 10.21
N ARG A 14 15.93 -21.21 10.46
CA ARG A 14 15.24 -20.43 9.44
C ARG A 14 15.60 -18.96 9.57
N VAL A 15 16.23 -18.42 8.54
CA VAL A 15 16.66 -17.02 8.46
C VAL A 15 15.95 -16.32 7.33
N TRP A 16 15.57 -15.06 7.51
CA TRP A 16 15.00 -14.24 6.44
C TRP A 16 15.88 -13.02 6.18
N SER A 17 16.43 -12.90 4.97
CA SER A 17 17.04 -11.66 4.45
C SER A 17 15.99 -10.92 3.62
N ALA A 18 15.45 -9.86 4.20
CA ALA A 18 14.40 -9.02 3.64
C ALA A 18 15.01 -7.80 2.93
N GLY A 19 14.77 -7.66 1.63
CA GLY A 19 15.43 -6.67 0.78
C GLY A 19 16.82 -7.12 0.34
N CYS A 20 16.96 -8.38 -0.12
CA CYS A 20 18.27 -8.97 -0.37
C CYS A 20 18.99 -8.41 -1.61
N ALA A 21 18.33 -7.57 -2.43
CA ALA A 21 18.84 -7.03 -3.67
C ALA A 21 19.48 -8.11 -4.56
N THR A 22 20.74 -7.94 -4.94
CA THR A 22 21.51 -8.88 -5.77
C THR A 22 22.13 -10.05 -5.01
N GLY A 23 21.70 -10.31 -3.77
CA GLY A 23 21.96 -11.55 -3.03
C GLY A 23 23.20 -11.57 -2.15
N GLU A 24 24.03 -10.51 -2.15
CA GLU A 24 25.27 -10.49 -1.36
C GLU A 24 25.05 -10.69 0.13
N GLU A 25 23.97 -10.11 0.70
CA GLU A 25 23.63 -10.32 2.11
C GLU A 25 23.25 -11.77 2.39
N ALA A 26 22.40 -12.37 1.55
CA ALA A 26 21.96 -13.75 1.69
C ALA A 26 23.14 -14.73 1.63
N TYR A 27 24.08 -14.53 0.70
CA TYR A 27 25.30 -15.35 0.61
C TYR A 27 26.26 -15.11 1.77
N SER A 28 26.37 -13.88 2.27
CA SER A 28 27.17 -13.59 3.45
C SER A 28 26.62 -14.30 4.69
N LEU A 29 25.29 -14.29 4.87
CA LEU A 29 24.62 -15.05 5.92
C LEU A 29 24.85 -16.55 5.75
N ALA A 30 24.74 -17.09 4.53
CA ALA A 30 24.98 -18.50 4.26
C ALA A 30 26.41 -18.93 4.62
N ILE A 31 27.42 -18.15 4.25
CA ILE A 31 28.83 -18.39 4.59
C ILE A 31 29.01 -18.41 6.11
N ILE A 32 28.55 -17.36 6.82
CA ILE A 32 28.74 -17.22 8.26
C ILE A 32 28.04 -18.33 9.03
N LEU A 33 26.82 -18.69 8.62
CA LEU A 33 26.04 -19.75 9.25
C LEU A 33 26.66 -21.13 8.98
N SER A 34 27.16 -21.38 7.77
CA SER A 34 27.87 -22.63 7.42
C SER A 34 29.15 -22.79 8.23
N GLU A 35 29.99 -21.75 8.31
CA GLU A 35 31.23 -21.75 9.10
C GLU A 35 30.97 -21.99 10.59
N HIS A 36 29.90 -21.38 11.12
CA HIS A 36 29.54 -21.59 12.51
C HIS A 36 28.96 -22.98 12.76
N ALA A 37 28.08 -23.47 11.88
CA ALA A 37 27.49 -24.80 11.97
C ALA A 37 28.54 -25.90 12.04
N GLU A 38 29.58 -25.84 11.20
CA GLU A 38 30.70 -26.80 11.23
C GLU A 38 31.47 -26.75 12.54
N ARG A 39 31.75 -25.54 13.05
CA ARG A 39 32.49 -25.33 14.30
C ARG A 39 31.78 -25.94 15.50
N VAL A 40 30.45 -25.81 15.55
CA VAL A 40 29.62 -26.39 16.62
C VAL A 40 29.10 -27.79 16.29
N LYS A 41 29.52 -28.37 15.16
CA LYS A 41 29.11 -29.68 14.65
C LYS A 41 27.59 -29.84 14.51
N PHE A 42 26.89 -28.76 14.17
CA PHE A 42 25.45 -28.76 13.93
C PHE A 42 25.11 -29.58 12.68
N ARG A 43 24.06 -30.40 12.77
CA ARG A 43 23.60 -31.30 11.71
C ARG A 43 22.19 -31.00 11.18
N GLY A 44 21.50 -30.02 11.75
CA GLY A 44 20.17 -29.59 11.27
C GLY A 44 20.25 -28.81 9.96
N GLY A 45 19.10 -28.60 9.31
CA GLY A 45 19.00 -27.82 8.09
C GLY A 45 19.14 -26.32 8.37
N ILE A 46 19.73 -25.59 7.43
CA ILE A 46 19.77 -24.12 7.46
C ILE A 46 19.11 -23.64 6.17
N THR A 47 18.01 -22.89 6.33
CA THR A 47 17.27 -22.30 5.22
C THR A 47 17.23 -20.79 5.36
N ILE A 48 17.66 -20.10 4.31
CA ILE A 48 17.66 -18.65 4.20
C ILE A 48 16.62 -18.26 3.15
N PHE A 49 15.54 -17.63 3.59
CA PHE A 49 14.59 -16.97 2.71
C PHE A 49 15.18 -15.62 2.33
N ALA A 50 15.46 -15.40 1.05
CA ALA A 50 16.02 -14.16 0.56
C ALA A 50 15.01 -13.51 -0.37
N THR A 51 14.48 -12.35 0.02
CA THR A 51 13.37 -11.75 -0.72
C THR A 51 13.61 -10.31 -1.10
N ASP A 52 13.07 -9.93 -2.26
CA ASP A 52 13.12 -8.58 -2.78
C ASP A 52 11.89 -8.32 -3.67
N VAL A 53 11.56 -7.05 -3.90
CA VAL A 53 10.51 -6.67 -4.86
C VAL A 53 11.03 -6.70 -6.31
N HIS A 54 12.35 -6.57 -6.50
CA HIS A 54 12.97 -6.43 -7.81
C HIS A 54 13.38 -7.79 -8.40
N ARG A 55 12.56 -8.31 -9.33
CA ARG A 55 12.77 -9.64 -9.95
C ARG A 55 14.13 -9.81 -10.63
N SER A 56 14.61 -8.83 -11.38
CA SER A 56 15.91 -8.97 -12.06
C SER A 56 17.09 -8.99 -11.07
N SER A 57 16.93 -8.37 -9.89
CA SER A 57 17.92 -8.50 -8.80
C SER A 57 17.91 -9.92 -8.22
N LEU A 58 16.73 -10.52 -8.06
CA LEU A 58 16.58 -11.90 -7.61
C LEU A 58 17.10 -12.91 -8.65
N GLU A 59 16.88 -12.66 -9.94
CA GLU A 59 17.43 -13.49 -11.02
C GLU A 59 18.96 -13.46 -10.97
N PHE A 60 19.55 -12.27 -10.87
CA PHE A 60 21.00 -12.10 -10.70
C PHE A 60 21.49 -12.83 -9.43
N ALA A 61 20.82 -12.63 -8.31
CA ALA A 61 21.15 -13.28 -7.04
C ALA A 61 21.10 -14.80 -7.15
N SER A 62 20.07 -15.34 -7.80
CA SER A 62 19.88 -16.78 -7.97
C SER A 62 20.98 -17.44 -8.79
N GLN A 63 21.58 -16.72 -9.76
CA GLN A 63 22.73 -17.19 -10.52
C GLN A 63 23.99 -17.27 -9.65
N GLY A 64 24.12 -16.37 -8.67
CA GLY A 64 25.22 -16.34 -7.71
C GLY A 64 26.57 -16.10 -8.37
N VAL A 65 26.63 -15.32 -9.45
CA VAL A 65 27.86 -14.99 -10.17
C VAL A 65 28.23 -13.53 -9.91
N TYR A 66 29.41 -13.30 -9.36
CA TYR A 66 29.89 -11.98 -8.97
C TYR A 66 31.26 -11.69 -9.59
N SER A 67 31.50 -10.44 -9.98
CA SER A 67 32.82 -9.99 -10.42
C SER A 67 33.80 -9.93 -9.24
N ALA A 68 35.10 -10.02 -9.54
CA ALA A 68 36.15 -9.87 -8.52
C ALA A 68 36.03 -8.57 -7.71
N GLN A 69 35.56 -7.48 -8.34
CA GLN A 69 35.37 -6.18 -7.68
C GLN A 69 34.30 -6.22 -6.58
N ARG A 70 33.20 -6.96 -6.79
CA ARG A 70 32.11 -7.09 -5.79
C ARG A 70 32.55 -7.96 -4.61
N LEU A 71 33.55 -8.81 -4.79
CA LEU A 71 34.07 -9.71 -3.76
C LEU A 71 35.34 -9.18 -3.05
N LYS A 72 35.71 -7.90 -3.25
CA LYS A 72 36.92 -7.31 -2.65
C LYS A 72 37.01 -7.41 -1.12
N ASN A 73 35.86 -7.50 -0.45
CA ASN A 73 35.77 -7.60 1.02
C ASN A 73 35.69 -9.05 1.51
N VAL A 74 35.71 -10.04 0.61
CA VAL A 74 35.70 -11.46 0.96
C VAL A 74 37.15 -11.92 1.14
N SER A 75 37.43 -12.60 2.26
CA SER A 75 38.77 -13.13 2.52
C SER A 75 39.16 -14.17 1.48
N GLN A 76 40.47 -14.31 1.22
CA GLN A 76 40.98 -15.28 0.27
C GLN A 76 40.59 -16.72 0.66
N GLU A 77 40.57 -17.03 1.95
CA GLU A 77 40.10 -18.32 2.48
C GLU A 77 38.64 -18.61 2.09
N ARG A 78 37.74 -17.63 2.29
CA ARG A 78 36.33 -17.77 1.92
C ARG A 78 36.15 -17.85 0.40
N LEU A 79 36.94 -17.10 -0.37
CA LEU A 79 36.93 -17.18 -1.83
C LEU A 79 37.30 -18.58 -2.33
N LEU A 80 38.38 -19.16 -1.80
CA LEU A 80 38.84 -20.50 -2.20
C LEU A 80 37.84 -21.59 -1.81
N ARG A 81 37.13 -21.42 -0.69
CA ARG A 81 36.24 -22.44 -0.14
C ARG A 81 34.82 -22.37 -0.72
N PHE A 82 34.26 -21.17 -0.88
CA PHE A 82 32.84 -20.98 -1.17
C PHE A 82 32.55 -20.49 -2.60
N PHE A 83 33.58 -20.22 -3.40
CA PHE A 83 33.44 -19.72 -4.75
C PHE A 83 34.24 -20.56 -5.75
N VAL A 84 33.70 -20.70 -6.95
CA VAL A 84 34.34 -21.33 -8.10
C VAL A 84 34.67 -20.24 -9.11
N LYS A 85 35.96 -20.01 -9.35
CA LYS A 85 36.43 -19.05 -10.34
C LYS A 85 35.99 -19.47 -11.74
N GLN A 86 35.45 -18.53 -12.51
CA GLN A 86 34.94 -18.72 -13.86
C GLN A 86 35.96 -18.24 -14.91
N PRO A 87 35.82 -18.66 -16.19
CA PRO A 87 36.74 -18.28 -17.27
C PRO A 87 36.82 -16.77 -17.53
N ASP A 88 35.74 -16.03 -17.31
CA ASP A 88 35.60 -14.59 -17.49
C ASP A 88 36.12 -13.77 -16.29
N ASN A 89 36.88 -14.39 -15.39
CA ASN A 89 37.36 -13.80 -14.14
C ASN A 89 36.25 -13.38 -13.15
N SER A 90 35.03 -13.90 -13.34
CA SER A 90 33.97 -13.87 -12.33
C SER A 90 34.10 -15.05 -11.36
N TYR A 91 33.30 -15.03 -10.31
CA TYR A 91 33.25 -16.06 -9.28
C TYR A 91 31.81 -16.48 -9.08
N ARG A 92 31.57 -17.79 -9.12
CA ARG A 92 30.25 -18.37 -8.86
C ARG A 92 30.22 -18.96 -7.45
N VAL A 93 29.21 -18.64 -6.66
CA VAL A 93 28.99 -19.27 -5.36
C VAL A 93 28.77 -20.78 -5.53
N CYS A 94 29.37 -21.58 -4.67
CA CYS A 94 29.26 -23.05 -4.72
C CYS A 94 27.80 -23.51 -4.55
N ALA A 95 27.50 -24.69 -5.11
CA ALA A 95 26.14 -25.22 -5.11
C ALA A 95 25.60 -25.51 -3.70
N GLU A 96 26.48 -25.85 -2.75
CA GLU A 96 26.10 -26.14 -1.36
C GLU A 96 25.49 -24.93 -0.67
N LEU A 97 26.14 -23.76 -0.75
CA LEU A 97 25.58 -22.52 -0.21
C LEU A 97 24.32 -22.09 -0.94
N ARG A 98 24.28 -22.26 -2.27
CA ARG A 98 23.09 -21.91 -3.07
C ARG A 98 21.85 -22.73 -2.67
N LYS A 99 22.03 -24.00 -2.30
CA LYS A 99 20.93 -24.86 -1.82
C LYS A 99 20.37 -24.42 -0.47
N MET A 100 21.13 -23.68 0.34
CA MET A 100 20.64 -23.12 1.60
C MET A 100 19.71 -21.93 1.40
N ILE A 101 19.67 -21.33 0.20
CA ILE A 101 18.98 -20.06 -0.05
C ILE A 101 17.77 -20.27 -0.97
N VAL A 102 16.62 -19.75 -0.55
CA VAL A 102 15.39 -19.68 -1.34
C VAL A 102 15.15 -18.22 -1.71
N PHE A 103 15.36 -17.88 -2.98
CA PHE A 103 15.04 -16.56 -3.52
C PHE A 103 13.56 -16.50 -3.92
N ALA A 104 12.84 -15.49 -3.43
CA ALA A 104 11.44 -15.29 -3.79
C ALA A 104 11.06 -13.80 -3.87
N PRO A 105 10.21 -13.39 -4.84
CA PRO A 105 9.65 -12.06 -4.84
C PRO A 105 8.74 -11.88 -3.63
N HIS A 106 8.91 -10.78 -2.89
CA HIS A 106 8.09 -10.46 -1.71
C HIS A 106 8.05 -8.96 -1.46
N ASN A 107 6.86 -8.43 -1.24
CA ASN A 107 6.61 -7.06 -0.80
C ASN A 107 6.27 -7.04 0.69
N LEU A 108 7.19 -6.49 1.50
CA LEU A 108 7.08 -6.46 2.97
C LEU A 108 5.82 -5.76 3.52
N ILE A 109 5.16 -4.91 2.73
CA ILE A 109 4.00 -4.13 3.18
C ILE A 109 2.68 -4.85 2.88
N SER A 110 2.63 -5.60 1.78
CA SER A 110 1.38 -6.17 1.23
C SER A 110 1.33 -7.69 1.27
N ASP A 111 2.47 -8.36 1.18
CA ASP A 111 2.52 -9.83 1.22
C ASP A 111 2.55 -10.35 2.66
N PRO A 112 1.96 -11.53 2.91
CA PRO A 112 2.00 -12.15 4.23
C PRO A 112 3.46 -12.49 4.61
N PRO A 113 3.85 -12.29 5.88
CA PRO A 113 5.21 -12.60 6.31
C PRO A 113 5.41 -14.11 6.41
N PHE A 114 6.66 -14.55 6.23
CA PHE A 114 7.03 -15.89 6.65
C PHE A 114 6.98 -15.98 8.18
N THR A 115 6.56 -17.11 8.72
CA THR A 115 6.42 -17.30 10.17
C THR A 115 7.47 -18.26 10.73
N ARG A 116 7.67 -18.22 12.05
CA ARG A 116 8.62 -19.06 12.80
C ARG A 116 10.06 -18.91 12.31
N MET A 117 10.49 -17.66 12.15
CA MET A 117 11.89 -17.31 11.83
C MET A 117 12.74 -17.24 13.10
N ASP A 118 13.94 -17.79 13.02
CA ASP A 118 14.93 -17.72 14.10
C ASP A 118 15.74 -16.43 14.01
N MET A 119 15.93 -15.91 12.80
CA MET A 119 16.57 -14.63 12.54
C MET A 119 15.93 -13.92 11.35
N ILE A 120 15.76 -12.60 11.46
CA ILE A 120 15.41 -11.72 10.35
C ILE A 120 16.51 -10.67 10.21
N CYS A 121 16.96 -10.45 8.99
CA CYS A 121 17.89 -9.41 8.58
C CYS A 121 17.14 -8.48 7.63
N CYS A 122 17.02 -7.21 7.97
CA CYS A 122 16.44 -6.18 7.11
C CYS A 122 17.31 -4.95 7.26
N ARG A 123 18.25 -4.76 6.34
CA ARG A 123 19.27 -3.71 6.43
C ARG A 123 19.17 -2.78 5.26
N ASN A 124 19.27 -1.49 5.54
CA ASN A 124 19.31 -0.43 4.54
C ASN A 124 18.06 -0.36 3.65
N LEU A 125 16.93 -0.90 4.12
CA LEU A 125 15.65 -0.89 3.39
C LEU A 125 14.62 0.01 4.08
N LEU A 126 14.56 0.01 5.42
CA LEU A 126 13.54 0.74 6.16
C LEU A 126 13.68 2.26 5.96
N ILE A 127 14.90 2.73 5.69
CA ILE A 127 15.19 4.15 5.40
C ILE A 127 14.44 4.70 4.18
N TYR A 128 13.92 3.85 3.30
CA TYR A 128 13.13 4.26 2.13
C TYR A 128 11.62 4.32 2.40
N LEU A 129 11.18 3.86 3.58
CA LEU A 129 9.78 3.78 3.95
C LEU A 129 9.35 4.96 4.83
N GLN A 130 8.10 5.40 4.68
CA GLN A 130 7.47 6.35 5.60
C GLN A 130 7.31 5.73 6.99
N PRO A 131 7.27 6.53 8.08
CA PRO A 131 7.24 6.03 9.46
C PRO A 131 6.15 4.99 9.74
N GLU A 132 4.94 5.18 9.20
CA GLU A 132 3.81 4.26 9.38
C GLU A 132 4.09 2.89 8.72
N ALA A 133 4.74 2.91 7.55
CA ALA A 133 5.13 1.70 6.85
C ALA A 133 6.30 0.99 7.55
N GLN A 134 7.25 1.73 8.12
CA GLN A 134 8.32 1.16 8.96
C GLN A 134 7.73 0.44 10.17
N GLU A 135 6.80 1.08 10.90
CA GLU A 135 6.13 0.50 12.07
C GLU A 135 5.36 -0.78 11.70
N LYS A 136 4.63 -0.77 10.58
CA LYS A 136 3.94 -1.95 10.06
C LYS A 136 4.91 -3.10 9.77
N VAL A 137 6.00 -2.83 9.05
CA VAL A 137 7.00 -3.85 8.69
C VAL A 137 7.68 -4.43 9.93
N ILE A 138 8.08 -3.60 10.89
CA ILE A 138 8.69 -4.07 12.16
C ILE A 138 7.70 -4.92 12.96
N SER A 139 6.41 -4.56 12.96
CA SER A 139 5.35 -5.36 13.60
C SER A 139 5.19 -6.74 12.93
N LEU A 140 5.25 -6.79 11.59
CA LEU A 140 5.24 -8.04 10.84
C LEU A 140 6.47 -8.90 11.13
N PHE A 141 7.66 -8.30 11.24
CA PHE A 141 8.87 -9.01 11.63
C PHE A 141 8.80 -9.55 13.06
N HIS A 142 8.24 -8.77 13.99
CA HIS A 142 7.99 -9.25 15.34
C HIS A 142 7.06 -10.47 15.37
N PHE A 143 6.01 -10.48 14.54
CA PHE A 143 5.11 -11.63 14.38
C PHE A 143 5.81 -12.83 13.72
N ALA A 144 6.63 -12.58 12.70
CA ALA A 144 7.38 -13.59 11.96
C ALA A 144 8.42 -14.31 12.84
N LEU A 145 9.07 -13.59 13.75
CA LEU A 145 10.09 -14.11 14.65
C LEU A 145 9.51 -15.04 15.72
N ARG A 146 10.20 -16.15 15.96
CA ARG A 146 9.98 -16.97 17.16
C ARG A 146 10.34 -16.15 18.40
N LEU A 147 9.79 -16.53 19.55
CA LEU A 147 10.24 -16.00 20.83
C LEU A 147 11.77 -16.16 20.95
N SER A 148 12.43 -15.10 21.44
CA SER A 148 13.90 -15.02 21.50
C SER A 148 14.62 -15.05 20.13
N GLY A 149 13.90 -14.97 19.02
CA GLY A 149 14.46 -14.79 17.68
C GLY A 149 15.19 -13.45 17.53
N VAL A 150 16.13 -13.40 16.59
CA VAL A 150 17.04 -12.26 16.40
C VAL A 150 16.56 -11.36 15.26
N PHE A 151 16.53 -10.06 15.49
CA PHE A 151 16.31 -9.06 14.45
C PHE A 151 17.58 -8.24 14.23
N PHE A 152 18.07 -8.19 12.98
CA PHE A 152 19.27 -7.46 12.60
C PHE A 152 18.91 -6.35 11.61
N MET A 153 19.17 -5.11 12.03
CA MET A 153 18.89 -3.90 11.24
C MET A 153 20.16 -3.21 10.73
N GLY A 154 19.99 -2.30 9.79
CA GLY A 154 21.02 -1.36 9.35
C GLY A 154 21.36 -0.33 10.43
N SER A 155 22.57 0.24 10.35
CA SER A 155 23.09 1.19 11.34
C SER A 155 22.23 2.46 11.49
N SER A 156 21.62 2.90 10.39
CA SER A 156 20.80 4.10 10.31
C SER A 156 19.30 3.83 10.59
N GLU A 157 18.95 2.61 10.99
CA GLU A 157 17.58 2.18 11.19
C GLU A 157 17.24 2.08 12.68
N GLY A 158 15.96 2.29 13.00
CA GLY A 158 15.44 2.36 14.37
C GLY A 158 14.16 1.57 14.53
N LEU A 159 13.94 1.05 15.74
CA LEU A 159 12.74 0.28 16.08
C LEU A 159 11.49 1.16 16.24
N GLY A 160 11.66 2.49 16.36
CA GLY A 160 10.55 3.42 16.57
C GLY A 160 9.68 3.03 17.77
N LYS A 161 8.36 3.02 17.59
CA LYS A 161 7.39 2.67 18.63
C LYS A 161 7.46 1.21 19.10
N MET A 162 8.03 0.33 18.28
CA MET A 162 8.15 -1.10 18.59
C MET A 162 9.35 -1.41 19.50
N ALA A 163 10.10 -0.40 19.95
CA ALA A 163 11.30 -0.59 20.76
C ALA A 163 11.06 -1.39 22.06
N SER A 164 9.87 -1.29 22.68
CA SER A 164 9.54 -2.03 23.90
C SER A 164 9.41 -3.54 23.70
N GLU A 165 9.21 -4.00 22.47
CA GLU A 165 8.99 -5.43 22.16
C GLU A 165 10.29 -6.18 21.86
N PHE A 166 11.40 -5.43 21.78
CA PHE A 166 12.71 -5.94 21.47
C PHE A 166 13.71 -5.59 22.56
N GLU A 167 14.50 -6.58 22.95
CA GLU A 167 15.66 -6.40 23.79
C GLU A 167 16.89 -6.11 22.92
N THR A 168 17.71 -5.14 23.30
CA THR A 168 18.95 -4.84 22.58
C THR A 168 20.04 -5.84 22.97
N VAL A 169 20.52 -6.63 22.01
CA VAL A 169 21.62 -7.59 22.22
C VAL A 169 22.97 -6.91 21.93
N TYR A 170 23.07 -6.22 20.80
CA TYR A 170 24.25 -5.44 20.43
C TYR A 170 23.82 -4.10 19.82
N SER A 171 24.02 -3.01 20.55
CA SER A 171 23.60 -1.66 20.12
C SER A 171 24.42 -1.14 18.93
N SER A 172 25.74 -1.38 18.93
CA SER A 172 26.65 -0.94 17.87
C SER A 172 26.33 -1.55 16.50
N CYS A 173 25.88 -2.80 16.49
CA CYS A 173 25.49 -3.54 15.28
C CYS A 173 23.98 -3.57 15.05
N LYS A 174 23.16 -2.87 15.86
CA LYS A 174 21.69 -2.88 15.74
C LYS A 174 21.11 -4.30 15.68
N ILE A 175 21.54 -5.15 16.61
CA ILE A 175 21.03 -6.51 16.79
C ILE A 175 20.13 -6.54 18.01
N PHE A 176 18.92 -7.03 17.80
CA PHE A 176 17.84 -7.09 18.78
C PHE A 176 17.32 -8.51 18.93
N ARG A 177 16.67 -8.79 20.05
CA ARG A 177 16.04 -10.07 20.36
C ARG A 177 14.57 -9.82 20.70
N LYS A 178 13.68 -10.64 20.14
CA LYS A 178 12.25 -10.59 20.49
C LYS A 178 12.07 -10.93 21.97
N ALA A 179 11.55 -9.99 22.75
CA ALA A 179 11.47 -10.10 24.21
C ALA A 179 10.25 -10.92 24.68
N ARG A 180 9.12 -10.79 23.99
CA ARG A 180 7.86 -11.48 24.34
C ARG A 180 7.02 -11.74 23.10
N ASP A 181 6.07 -12.67 23.22
CA ASP A 181 4.99 -12.74 22.24
C ASP A 181 3.96 -11.66 22.55
N LEU A 182 3.71 -10.80 21.57
CA LEU A 182 2.57 -9.92 21.58
C LEU A 182 1.32 -10.82 21.48
N LYS A 183 0.48 -10.83 22.53
CA LYS A 183 -0.93 -11.23 22.38
C LYS A 183 -1.68 -10.13 21.63
N VAL A 184 -1.19 -9.79 20.44
CA VAL A 184 -1.92 -8.92 19.52
C VAL A 184 -2.83 -9.88 18.76
N SER A 185 -4.12 -9.76 19.03
CA SER A 185 -5.15 -10.10 18.05
C SER A 185 -4.81 -9.29 16.81
N LEU A 186 -4.00 -9.86 15.92
CA LEU A 186 -3.97 -9.39 14.56
C LEU A 186 -5.39 -9.62 14.09
N ASP A 187 -6.18 -8.55 13.99
CA ASP A 187 -7.40 -8.53 13.16
C ASP A 187 -6.97 -8.65 11.69
N MET A 188 -6.26 -9.73 11.39
CA MET A 188 -6.43 -10.45 10.15
C MET A 188 -7.89 -10.90 10.20
N ASN A 189 -8.78 -10.15 9.54
CA ASN A 189 -10.13 -10.61 9.24
C ASN A 189 -10.01 -11.87 8.35
N VAL A 190 -9.70 -13.00 8.97
CA VAL A 190 -9.88 -14.34 8.44
C VAL A 190 -11.18 -14.80 9.07
N ASP A 191 -12.24 -14.71 8.28
CA ASP A 191 -13.58 -15.18 8.61
C ASP A 191 -13.52 -16.61 9.19
N PRO A 192 -13.96 -16.85 10.45
CA PRO A 192 -13.87 -18.16 11.10
C PRO A 192 -14.84 -19.20 10.54
N SER A 193 -15.68 -18.85 9.56
CA SER A 193 -16.72 -19.74 9.02
C SER A 193 -16.24 -20.70 7.91
N GLN A 194 -14.96 -20.73 7.56
CA GLN A 194 -14.43 -21.69 6.59
C GLN A 194 -13.78 -22.93 7.24
N PRO A 195 -14.12 -24.14 6.77
CA PRO A 195 -13.65 -25.38 7.38
C PRO A 195 -12.13 -25.53 7.21
N ARG A 196 -11.46 -25.95 8.29
CA ARG A 196 -10.04 -26.30 8.30
C ARG A 196 -9.79 -27.44 7.32
N PHE A 197 -9.10 -27.16 6.21
CA PHE A 197 -8.65 -28.20 5.30
C PHE A 197 -7.47 -28.98 5.93
N THR A 198 -7.74 -30.25 6.21
CA THR A 198 -6.72 -31.29 6.39
C THR A 198 -5.95 -31.47 5.09
N ALA A 199 -4.63 -31.53 5.18
CA ALA A 199 -3.74 -31.76 4.04
C ALA A 199 -4.04 -33.11 3.37
N SER A 200 -4.54 -33.08 2.14
CA SER A 200 -4.19 -33.95 1.01
C SER A 200 -5.27 -33.84 -0.07
N ALA A 201 -4.95 -33.14 -1.16
CA ALA A 201 -5.36 -33.46 -2.53
C ALA A 201 -4.99 -32.29 -3.42
N VAL A 202 -4.28 -32.61 -4.50
CA VAL A 202 -4.06 -31.76 -5.66
C VAL A 202 -5.42 -31.30 -6.19
N ILE A 203 -5.79 -30.04 -5.94
CA ILE A 203 -6.89 -29.37 -6.64
C ILE A 203 -6.31 -28.05 -7.12
N GLN A 204 -6.24 -27.91 -8.44
CA GLN A 204 -5.92 -26.68 -9.15
C GLN A 204 -6.91 -25.59 -8.70
N ALA A 205 -6.47 -24.70 -7.82
CA ALA A 205 -7.16 -23.44 -7.58
C ALA A 205 -7.04 -22.58 -8.85
N PRO A 206 -8.10 -21.84 -9.23
CA PRO A 206 -8.05 -20.97 -10.40
C PRO A 206 -6.88 -20.00 -10.18
N HIS A 207 -6.00 -19.90 -11.18
CA HIS A 207 -4.93 -18.93 -11.20
C HIS A 207 -5.52 -17.57 -10.80
N ARG A 208 -5.18 -17.09 -9.59
CA ARG A 208 -5.09 -15.66 -9.36
C ARG A 208 -4.00 -15.21 -10.30
N MET A 209 -4.39 -14.71 -11.48
CA MET A 209 -3.55 -13.83 -12.25
C MET A 209 -3.34 -12.58 -11.39
N THR A 210 -2.38 -12.65 -10.47
CA THR A 210 -1.64 -11.46 -10.07
C THR A 210 -0.88 -11.06 -11.32
N VAL A 211 -1.50 -10.23 -12.15
CA VAL A 211 -0.78 -9.48 -13.18
C VAL A 211 0.23 -8.67 -12.39
N SER A 212 1.45 -9.18 -12.29
CA SER A 212 2.61 -8.37 -11.95
C SER A 212 2.69 -7.36 -13.07
N LEU A 213 2.16 -6.16 -12.83
CA LEU A 213 2.35 -5.03 -13.71
C LEU A 213 3.85 -4.85 -13.85
N ASP A 214 4.36 -5.29 -15.00
CA ASP A 214 5.76 -5.19 -15.36
C ASP A 214 6.16 -3.71 -15.24
N ARG A 215 7.36 -3.40 -14.75
CA ARG A 215 7.74 -2.01 -14.45
C ARG A 215 7.77 -1.15 -15.73
N GLN A 216 7.93 -1.78 -16.90
CA GLN A 216 7.76 -1.19 -18.23
C GLN A 216 6.28 -0.94 -18.55
N LEU A 217 5.41 -1.92 -18.29
CA LEU A 217 3.97 -1.77 -18.45
C LEU A 217 3.40 -0.67 -17.54
N VAL A 218 3.87 -0.48 -16.30
CA VAL A 218 3.40 0.64 -15.45
C VAL A 218 3.73 1.99 -16.08
N HIS A 219 4.89 2.14 -16.71
CA HIS A 219 5.25 3.38 -17.40
C HIS A 219 4.43 3.57 -18.68
N ASP A 220 4.19 2.48 -19.42
CA ASP A 220 3.30 2.49 -20.58
C ASP A 220 1.85 2.78 -20.15
N TYR A 221 1.39 2.25 -19.02
CA TYR A 221 0.09 2.55 -18.42
C TYR A 221 0.01 4.00 -17.95
N ASP A 222 1.03 4.55 -17.30
CA ASP A 222 1.07 5.97 -16.92
C ASP A 222 1.05 6.87 -18.16
N PHE A 223 1.75 6.47 -19.24
CA PHE A 223 1.74 7.18 -20.52
C PHE A 223 0.36 7.09 -21.21
N LEU A 224 -0.25 5.90 -21.24
CA LEU A 224 -1.59 5.68 -21.78
C LEU A 224 -2.66 6.39 -20.93
N LEU A 225 -2.56 6.36 -19.61
CA LEU A 225 -3.44 7.09 -18.72
C LEU A 225 -3.31 8.59 -18.99
N LYS A 226 -2.10 9.13 -19.17
CA LYS A 226 -1.91 10.54 -19.54
C LYS A 226 -2.45 10.89 -20.94
N GLN A 227 -2.44 9.94 -21.88
CA GLN A 227 -2.90 10.16 -23.26
C GLN A 227 -4.43 9.99 -23.43
N TYR A 228 -5.05 9.10 -22.66
CA TYR A 228 -6.46 8.70 -22.86
C TYR A 228 -7.38 9.05 -21.69
N MET A 229 -6.87 9.37 -20.49
CA MET A 229 -7.73 9.81 -19.39
C MET A 229 -8.10 11.28 -19.51
N PRO A 230 -9.36 11.65 -19.25
CA PRO A 230 -9.77 13.03 -19.15
C PRO A 230 -9.18 13.70 -17.91
N ASP A 231 -9.03 15.03 -17.97
CA ASP A 231 -8.58 15.83 -16.84
C ASP A 231 -9.57 15.67 -15.66
N GLY A 232 -9.05 15.27 -14.50
CA GLY A 232 -9.91 14.90 -13.38
C GLY A 232 -9.18 14.45 -12.12
N VAL A 233 -9.94 14.24 -11.06
CA VAL A 233 -9.43 13.93 -9.73
C VAL A 233 -10.11 12.68 -9.19
N LEU A 234 -9.31 11.73 -8.72
CA LEU A 234 -9.76 10.54 -8.01
C LEU A 234 -9.77 10.79 -6.50
N ILE A 235 -10.88 10.48 -5.85
CA ILE A 235 -11.05 10.64 -4.42
C ILE A 235 -11.51 9.34 -3.74
N ASN A 236 -11.26 9.25 -2.43
CA ASN A 236 -11.84 8.19 -1.59
C ASN A 236 -13.19 8.61 -0.97
N GLU A 237 -13.85 7.68 -0.27
CA GLU A 237 -15.11 7.92 0.44
C GLU A 237 -15.02 9.04 1.50
N ARG A 238 -13.81 9.32 2.01
CA ARG A 238 -13.53 10.39 2.98
C ARG A 238 -13.27 11.74 2.31
N ARG A 239 -13.52 11.87 1.00
CA ARG A 239 -13.33 13.07 0.16
C ARG A 239 -11.87 13.50 0.01
N GLN A 240 -10.93 12.61 0.30
CA GLN A 240 -9.51 12.89 0.16
C GLN A 240 -9.05 12.61 -1.26
N VAL A 241 -8.20 13.48 -1.79
CA VAL A 241 -7.64 13.33 -3.13
C VAL A 241 -6.58 12.21 -3.11
N LEU A 242 -6.81 11.18 -3.93
CA LEU A 242 -5.92 10.05 -4.15
C LEU A 242 -4.99 10.28 -5.34
N HIS A 243 -5.50 10.83 -6.44
CA HIS A 243 -4.73 11.05 -7.66
C HIS A 243 -5.34 12.16 -8.52
N CYS A 244 -4.49 12.91 -9.22
CA CYS A 244 -4.90 13.91 -10.21
C CYS A 244 -4.45 13.47 -11.60
N PHE A 245 -5.37 13.43 -12.55
CA PHE A 245 -5.12 13.11 -13.95
C PHE A 245 -5.17 14.41 -14.75
N GLY A 246 -4.12 14.68 -15.54
CA GLY A 246 -4.08 15.81 -16.47
C GLY A 246 -4.01 17.20 -15.80
N ASP A 247 -4.61 18.21 -16.43
CA ASP A 247 -4.64 19.59 -15.92
C ASP A 247 -5.88 19.83 -15.05
N THR A 248 -5.70 19.77 -13.74
CA THR A 248 -6.77 19.98 -12.76
C THR A 248 -6.92 21.44 -12.34
N SER A 249 -6.26 22.41 -13.00
CA SER A 249 -6.29 23.83 -12.60
C SER A 249 -7.67 24.47 -12.74
N GLU A 250 -8.53 23.96 -13.64
CA GLU A 250 -9.93 24.38 -13.75
C GLU A 250 -10.79 23.83 -12.58
N LEU A 251 -10.36 22.75 -11.91
CA LEU A 251 -11.11 22.08 -10.83
C LEU A 251 -10.59 22.46 -9.43
N LEU A 252 -9.27 22.44 -9.24
CA LEU A 252 -8.58 22.66 -7.97
C LEU A 252 -7.81 23.99 -8.01
N ARG A 253 -8.00 24.84 -7.00
CA ARG A 253 -7.19 26.05 -6.80
C ARG A 253 -6.16 25.81 -5.69
N GLN A 254 -5.00 26.45 -5.80
CA GLN A 254 -4.03 26.48 -4.72
C GLN A 254 -4.50 27.46 -3.63
N HIS A 255 -4.78 26.96 -2.43
CA HIS A 255 -5.08 27.79 -1.26
C HIS A 255 -3.78 28.08 -0.49
N GLU A 256 -3.57 29.35 -0.13
CA GLU A 256 -2.50 29.74 0.79
C GLU A 256 -3.00 29.53 2.24
N GLY A 257 -2.45 28.56 2.96
CA GLY A 257 -2.89 28.22 4.34
C GLY A 257 -2.51 26.81 4.81
N ARG A 258 -3.14 26.35 5.90
CA ARG A 258 -2.97 24.96 6.40
C ARG A 258 -3.53 23.98 5.38
N TYR A 259 -2.74 22.96 5.02
CA TYR A 259 -3.08 21.99 3.99
C TYR A 259 -4.05 20.93 4.56
N GLU A 260 -5.31 20.96 4.14
CA GLU A 260 -6.28 19.88 4.37
C GLU A 260 -6.56 19.18 3.05
N ASN A 261 -6.31 17.87 2.99
CA ASN A 261 -6.52 17.06 1.79
C ASN A 261 -8.01 16.67 1.65
N ASP A 262 -8.89 17.67 1.48
CA ASP A 262 -10.32 17.49 1.15
C ASP A 262 -10.59 18.12 -0.23
N VAL A 263 -11.22 17.38 -1.13
CA VAL A 263 -11.48 17.85 -2.51
C VAL A 263 -12.40 19.08 -2.54
N ILE A 264 -13.30 19.25 -1.55
CA ILE A 264 -14.22 20.39 -1.49
C ILE A 264 -13.50 21.66 -1.05
N SER A 265 -12.53 21.55 -0.14
CA SER A 265 -11.76 22.72 0.30
C SER A 265 -10.87 23.23 -0.83
N LEU A 266 -10.25 22.31 -1.58
CA LEU A 266 -9.36 22.57 -2.71
C LEU A 266 -10.09 22.97 -4.01
N ALA A 267 -11.39 22.70 -4.13
CA ALA A 267 -12.16 23.08 -5.31
C ALA A 267 -12.33 24.60 -5.46
N ALA A 268 -12.47 25.08 -6.69
CA ALA A 268 -12.82 26.47 -6.98
C ALA A 268 -14.15 26.86 -6.30
N ASP A 269 -14.27 28.11 -5.84
CA ASP A 269 -15.43 28.58 -5.05
C ASP A 269 -16.78 28.32 -5.75
N GLU A 270 -16.81 28.47 -7.07
CA GLU A 270 -17.98 28.24 -7.94
C GLU A 270 -18.36 26.75 -8.06
N LEU A 271 -17.40 25.85 -7.83
CA LEU A 271 -17.58 24.39 -7.91
C LEU A 271 -17.96 23.77 -6.57
N ARG A 272 -17.75 24.44 -5.44
CA ARG A 272 -17.98 23.85 -4.10
C ARG A 272 -19.42 23.35 -3.90
N ILE A 273 -20.42 24.15 -4.28
CA ILE A 273 -21.84 23.80 -4.11
C ILE A 273 -22.26 22.68 -5.09
N PRO A 274 -21.99 22.78 -6.41
CA PRO A 274 -22.25 21.70 -7.35
C PRO A 274 -21.53 20.39 -7.00
N LEU A 275 -20.26 20.47 -6.58
CA LEU A 275 -19.43 19.31 -6.24
C LEU A 275 -19.92 18.61 -4.97
N SER A 276 -20.19 19.37 -3.90
CA SER A 276 -20.75 18.82 -2.66
C SER A 276 -22.09 18.12 -2.89
N THR A 277 -22.95 18.72 -3.72
CA THR A 277 -24.26 18.13 -4.08
C THR A 277 -24.10 16.85 -4.90
N ALA A 278 -23.20 16.84 -5.89
CA ALA A 278 -22.95 15.69 -6.74
C ALA A 278 -22.32 14.53 -5.95
N LEU A 279 -21.33 14.81 -5.08
CA LEU A 279 -20.68 13.80 -4.23
C LEU A 279 -21.65 13.20 -3.21
N HIS A 280 -22.44 14.03 -2.53
CA HIS A 280 -23.41 13.54 -1.57
C HIS A 280 -24.46 12.63 -2.22
N ARG A 281 -24.87 12.91 -3.46
CA ARG A 281 -25.77 12.04 -4.24
C ARG A 281 -25.06 10.78 -4.72
N ALA A 282 -23.83 10.87 -5.23
CA ALA A 282 -23.06 9.73 -5.69
C ALA A 282 -22.79 8.73 -4.56
N VAL A 283 -22.46 9.21 -3.35
CA VAL A 283 -22.28 8.36 -2.15
C VAL A 283 -23.60 7.73 -1.70
N LYS A 284 -24.71 8.51 -1.69
CA LYS A 284 -26.01 8.02 -1.22
C LYS A 284 -26.66 7.03 -2.18
N LEU A 285 -26.49 7.23 -3.48
CA LEU A 285 -27.15 6.43 -4.53
C LEU A 285 -26.21 5.39 -5.17
N ASN A 286 -24.90 5.45 -4.92
CA ASN A 286 -23.87 4.63 -5.57
C ASN A 286 -23.95 4.65 -7.12
N THR A 287 -24.40 5.76 -7.69
CA THR A 287 -24.56 5.95 -9.14
C THR A 287 -23.69 7.09 -9.66
N ASN A 288 -23.42 7.07 -10.96
CA ASN A 288 -22.73 8.15 -11.64
C ASN A 288 -23.66 9.37 -11.71
N VAL A 289 -23.14 10.53 -11.33
CA VAL A 289 -23.89 11.79 -11.30
C VAL A 289 -23.25 12.78 -12.27
N THR A 290 -24.09 13.41 -13.11
CA THR A 290 -23.65 14.48 -14.01
C THR A 290 -24.41 15.75 -13.68
N THR A 291 -23.68 16.80 -13.32
CA THR A 291 -24.22 18.15 -13.11
C THR A 291 -23.86 19.00 -14.32
N ALA A 292 -24.84 19.29 -15.16
CA ALA A 292 -24.65 20.08 -16.39
C ALA A 292 -24.64 21.59 -16.14
N ASN A 293 -24.02 22.35 -17.05
CA ASN A 293 -24.09 23.82 -17.15
C ASN A 293 -23.52 24.61 -15.96
N ILE A 294 -22.39 24.18 -15.41
CA ILE A 294 -21.68 24.97 -14.39
C ILE A 294 -20.88 26.08 -15.07
N GLN A 295 -21.05 27.31 -14.61
CA GLN A 295 -20.28 28.47 -15.08
C GLN A 295 -19.02 28.60 -14.22
N LEU A 296 -17.86 28.51 -14.86
CA LEU A 296 -16.56 28.75 -14.24
C LEU A 296 -15.99 30.09 -14.70
N GLY A 297 -15.64 30.94 -13.73
CA GLY A 297 -15.08 32.28 -13.89
C GLY A 297 -16.13 33.39 -13.80
N THR A 298 -15.67 34.57 -13.37
CA THR A 298 -16.46 35.81 -13.34
C THR A 298 -16.11 36.71 -14.54
N GLY A 299 -17.07 37.03 -15.42
CA GLY A 299 -16.92 38.03 -16.49
C GLY A 299 -16.77 37.47 -17.91
N ARG A 300 -15.94 38.12 -18.76
CA ARG A 300 -15.76 37.81 -20.20
C ARG A 300 -15.12 36.45 -20.51
N ASP A 301 -14.58 35.77 -19.50
CA ASP A 301 -13.95 34.43 -19.59
C ASP A 301 -14.83 33.31 -19.00
N ALA A 302 -16.11 33.57 -18.76
CA ALA A 302 -17.04 32.58 -18.20
C ALA A 302 -17.19 31.37 -19.14
N ARG A 303 -16.63 30.23 -18.73
CA ARG A 303 -16.70 28.97 -19.48
C ARG A 303 -17.73 28.05 -18.85
N ARG A 304 -18.59 27.45 -19.69
CA ARG A 304 -19.52 26.42 -19.24
C ARG A 304 -18.82 25.05 -19.24
N ARG A 305 -19.01 24.29 -18.17
CA ARG A 305 -18.54 22.90 -18.02
C ARG A 305 -19.64 22.03 -17.41
N ASN A 306 -19.60 20.76 -17.74
CA ASN A 306 -20.38 19.73 -17.08
C ASN A 306 -19.46 19.02 -16.08
N LEU A 307 -19.88 18.94 -14.82
CA LEU A 307 -19.18 18.18 -13.78
C LEU A 307 -19.70 16.75 -13.80
N HIS A 308 -18.79 15.79 -13.96
CA HIS A 308 -19.11 14.38 -13.90
C HIS A 308 -18.46 13.77 -12.66
N VAL A 309 -19.25 13.03 -11.88
CA VAL A 309 -18.81 12.22 -10.74
C VAL A 309 -19.15 10.77 -11.06
N GLU A 310 -18.12 9.99 -11.40
CA GLU A 310 -18.23 8.56 -11.66
C GLU A 310 -17.97 7.78 -10.37
N CYS A 311 -18.90 6.89 -10.02
CA CYS A 311 -18.80 5.98 -8.90
C CYS A 311 -18.10 4.70 -9.37
N ILE A 312 -16.96 4.38 -8.77
CA ILE A 312 -16.17 3.20 -9.07
C ILE A 312 -16.19 2.29 -7.83
N PRO A 313 -17.21 1.41 -7.72
CA PRO A 313 -17.30 0.48 -6.60
C PRO A 313 -16.25 -0.63 -6.78
N ASP A 314 -15.28 -0.70 -5.86
CA ASP A 314 -14.39 -1.85 -5.78
C ASP A 314 -15.06 -2.96 -4.96
N THR A 315 -15.77 -3.84 -5.67
CA THR A 315 -16.43 -5.01 -5.09
C THR A 315 -15.47 -6.01 -4.44
N ARG A 316 -14.15 -5.90 -4.67
CA ARG A 316 -13.13 -6.80 -4.11
C ARG A 316 -12.52 -6.25 -2.82
N ALA A 317 -12.37 -4.93 -2.71
CA ALA A 317 -11.84 -4.27 -1.51
C ALA A 317 -12.91 -3.77 -0.55
N GLY A 318 -14.19 -3.71 -0.99
CA GLY A 318 -15.28 -3.14 -0.19
C GLY A 318 -15.18 -1.63 -0.02
N VAL A 319 -14.49 -0.94 -0.94
CA VAL A 319 -14.26 0.50 -0.92
C VAL A 319 -14.77 1.10 -2.22
N THR A 320 -15.47 2.23 -2.13
CA THR A 320 -15.97 2.97 -3.29
C THR A 320 -15.06 4.15 -3.57
N HIS A 321 -14.56 4.25 -4.80
CA HIS A 321 -13.80 5.41 -5.25
C HIS A 321 -14.68 6.29 -6.12
N PHE A 322 -14.42 7.59 -6.12
CA PHE A 322 -15.14 8.53 -6.98
C PHE A 322 -14.16 9.26 -7.88
N PHE A 323 -14.46 9.31 -9.18
CA PHE A 323 -13.68 10.05 -10.16
C PHE A 323 -14.45 11.29 -10.61
N ILE A 324 -13.83 12.45 -10.47
CA ILE A 324 -14.41 13.75 -10.77
C ILE A 324 -13.74 14.31 -12.03
N SER A 325 -14.52 14.64 -13.06
CA SER A 325 -14.00 15.29 -14.27
C SER A 325 -14.85 16.48 -14.72
N LEU A 326 -14.22 17.45 -15.38
CA LEU A 326 -14.90 18.57 -16.03
C LEU A 326 -14.85 18.36 -17.53
N ARG A 327 -16.02 18.27 -18.18
CA ARG A 327 -16.10 18.14 -19.64
C ARG A 327 -16.73 19.39 -20.26
N PRO A 328 -16.30 19.83 -21.46
CA PRO A 328 -17.04 20.84 -22.20
C PRO A 328 -18.45 20.32 -22.50
N PRO A 329 -19.45 21.21 -22.59
CA PRO A 329 -20.78 20.83 -23.06
C PRO A 329 -20.71 20.52 -24.55
N GLU A 330 -20.37 19.28 -24.92
CA GLU A 330 -20.47 18.84 -26.31
C GLU A 330 -21.95 18.77 -26.74
N ALA A 331 -22.22 19.36 -27.91
CA ALA A 331 -23.50 19.36 -28.59
C ALA A 331 -23.96 17.93 -28.90
N GLU A 332 -25.27 17.70 -28.79
CA GLU A 332 -25.98 16.45 -29.08
C GLU A 332 -25.32 15.58 -30.16
N ARG A 333 -24.75 14.45 -29.75
CA ARG A 333 -24.67 13.25 -30.59
C ARG A 333 -25.47 12.15 -29.93
N THR A 334 -26.64 11.93 -30.51
CA THR A 334 -27.51 10.78 -30.28
C THR A 334 -26.74 9.48 -30.48
N LEU A 335 -26.65 8.67 -29.43
CA LEU A 335 -26.42 7.23 -29.53
C LEU A 335 -27.54 6.49 -28.78
N PRO A 336 -27.97 5.31 -29.26
CA PRO A 336 -29.21 4.66 -28.83
C PRO A 336 -29.11 4.12 -27.40
N ALA A 337 -30.25 4.16 -26.71
CA ALA A 337 -30.45 3.69 -25.35
C ALA A 337 -30.02 2.23 -25.14
N GLU A 338 -29.20 1.97 -24.12
CA GLU A 338 -29.28 0.79 -23.25
C GLU A 338 -28.26 0.89 -22.10
N THR A 339 -28.59 1.67 -21.07
CA THR A 339 -28.47 1.36 -19.63
C THR A 339 -28.75 2.65 -18.86
N ALA A 340 -29.65 2.58 -17.89
CA ALA A 340 -30.25 3.72 -17.22
C ALA A 340 -29.20 4.59 -16.50
N ALA A 341 -28.81 5.69 -17.14
CA ALA A 341 -28.20 6.84 -16.48
C ALA A 341 -29.29 7.90 -16.29
N GLU A 342 -29.57 8.28 -15.04
CA GLU A 342 -30.42 9.43 -14.74
C GLU A 342 -29.72 10.70 -15.25
N VAL A 343 -30.05 11.10 -16.48
CA VAL A 343 -29.65 12.39 -17.04
C VAL A 343 -30.49 13.47 -16.34
N VAL A 344 -29.93 14.09 -15.30
CA VAL A 344 -30.55 15.25 -14.65
C VAL A 344 -30.22 16.50 -15.45
N GLN A 345 -31.17 16.95 -16.27
CA GLN A 345 -31.16 18.30 -16.82
C GLN A 345 -31.37 19.31 -15.67
N VAL A 346 -30.30 19.99 -15.26
CA VAL A 346 -30.46 21.22 -14.47
C VAL A 346 -30.75 22.35 -15.44
N SER A 347 -32.04 22.48 -15.78
CA SER A 347 -32.58 23.66 -16.44
C SER A 347 -32.93 24.69 -15.36
N VAL A 348 -32.26 25.85 -15.38
CA VAL A 348 -32.49 26.99 -14.46
C VAL A 348 -33.80 27.73 -14.76
N SER A 349 -34.82 27.03 -15.25
CA SER A 349 -36.08 27.66 -15.64
C SER A 349 -37.25 26.69 -15.59
N THR A 350 -37.44 26.03 -14.44
CA THR A 350 -38.75 25.78 -13.78
C THR A 350 -38.49 24.89 -12.56
N MET A 351 -38.47 25.48 -11.37
CA MET A 351 -38.46 24.69 -10.12
C MET A 351 -39.80 23.95 -10.02
N PRO A 352 -39.82 22.59 -9.89
CA PRO A 352 -41.06 21.85 -9.69
C PRO A 352 -41.72 22.33 -8.40
N GLU A 353 -43.02 22.67 -8.45
CA GLU A 353 -43.80 23.23 -7.33
C GLU A 353 -43.63 22.46 -6.01
N GLN A 354 -43.44 21.15 -6.11
CA GLN A 354 -43.23 20.25 -4.97
C GLN A 354 -41.96 20.57 -4.18
N PHE A 355 -40.88 21.02 -4.84
CA PHE A 355 -39.65 21.43 -4.14
C PHE A 355 -39.79 22.79 -3.49
N ARG A 356 -40.56 23.73 -4.08
CA ARG A 356 -40.88 25.01 -3.44
C ARG A 356 -41.72 24.79 -2.18
N GLN A 357 -42.74 23.95 -2.25
CA GLN A 357 -43.54 23.60 -1.09
C GLN A 357 -42.71 22.93 0.01
N ARG A 358 -41.74 22.08 -0.37
CA ARG A 358 -40.86 21.42 0.61
C ARG A 358 -39.87 22.39 1.26
N ILE A 359 -39.33 23.36 0.52
CA ILE A 359 -38.46 24.40 1.07
C ILE A 359 -39.23 25.29 2.03
N VAL A 360 -40.43 25.76 1.65
CA VAL A 360 -41.28 26.58 2.53
C VAL A 360 -41.69 25.82 3.79
N ALA A 361 -42.04 24.54 3.68
CA ALA A 361 -42.36 23.70 4.84
C ALA A 361 -41.16 23.55 5.78
N LEU A 362 -39.96 23.32 5.24
CA LEU A 362 -38.73 23.20 6.05
C LEU A 362 -38.32 24.53 6.68
N GLU A 363 -38.53 25.66 6.00
CA GLU A 363 -38.27 26.99 6.56
C GLU A 363 -39.25 27.32 7.69
N GLN A 364 -40.53 26.94 7.57
CA GLN A 364 -41.51 27.08 8.63
C GLN A 364 -41.19 26.19 9.85
N GLU A 365 -40.73 24.96 9.61
CA GLU A 365 -40.33 24.04 10.66
C GLU A 365 -39.08 24.53 11.42
N LEU A 366 -38.11 25.10 10.68
CA LEU A 366 -36.92 25.74 11.26
C LEU A 366 -37.29 26.97 12.09
N GLN A 367 -38.22 27.79 11.59
CA GLN A 367 -38.66 28.99 12.30
C GLN A 367 -39.41 28.64 13.59
N ALA A 368 -40.32 27.66 13.53
CA ALA A 368 -41.02 27.15 14.71
C ALA A 368 -40.05 26.55 15.75
N SER A 369 -39.02 25.83 15.29
CA SER A 369 -37.98 25.29 16.18
C SER A 369 -37.14 26.41 16.82
N LYS A 370 -36.85 27.49 16.10
CA LYS A 370 -36.14 28.65 16.66
C LYS A 370 -36.96 29.39 17.69
N GLU A 371 -38.24 29.62 17.41
CA GLU A 371 -39.16 30.29 18.35
C GLU A 371 -39.33 29.46 19.61
N SER A 372 -39.51 28.13 19.50
CA SER A 372 -39.58 27.25 20.68
C SER A 372 -38.29 27.25 21.50
N LEU A 373 -37.11 27.26 20.85
CA LEU A 373 -35.83 27.39 21.55
C LEU A 373 -35.71 28.74 22.26
N GLN A 374 -36.20 29.81 21.64
CA GLN A 374 -36.12 31.15 22.20
C GLN A 374 -37.06 31.32 23.40
N THR A 375 -38.29 30.78 23.34
CA THR A 375 -39.20 30.74 24.50
C THR A 375 -38.63 29.88 25.63
N ALA A 376 -38.03 28.73 25.33
CA ALA A 376 -37.37 27.90 26.34
C ALA A 376 -36.18 28.61 27.01
N ILE A 377 -35.46 29.45 26.27
CA ILE A 377 -34.37 30.28 26.82
C ILE A 377 -34.92 31.40 27.72
N GLU A 378 -36.02 32.04 27.33
CA GLU A 378 -36.66 33.09 28.14
C GLU A 378 -37.28 32.54 29.44
N GLU A 379 -37.89 31.36 29.41
CA GLU A 379 -38.39 30.66 30.61
C GLU A 379 -37.28 30.20 31.56
N LEU A 380 -36.07 29.95 31.05
CA LEU A 380 -34.88 29.63 31.86
C LEU A 380 -34.19 30.87 32.44
N GLN A 381 -34.52 32.06 31.94
CA GLN A 381 -33.97 33.35 32.39
C GLN A 381 -34.89 34.11 33.34
N THR A 382 -36.11 33.63 33.57
CA THR A 382 -37.03 34.09 34.63
C THR A 382 -36.99 33.13 35.81
#